data_AF-A0A6I9PBM2-F1
#
_entry.id   AF-A0A6I9PBM2-F1
#
_cell.length_a   1.000
_cell.length_b   1.000
_cell.length_c   1.000
_cell.angle_alpha   90.00
_cell.angle_beta   90.00
_cell.angle_gamma   90.00
#
_symmetry.space_group_name_H-M   'P 1'
#
loop_
_entity.id
_entity.type
_entity.pdbx_description
1 polymer ?
#
loop_
_entity_poly.entity_id
_entity_poly.type
_entity_poly.pdbx_seq_one_letter_code
_entity_poly.pdbx_strand_id
1 'polypeptide(L)'
;VCVCVCVCVCVQVHREAVYYNIRPLVKLLEESPPLFGELVGRQQFLSRVPHYRENIEVLIRIARAEAIAARQSTIMICVLRTEEDLGLYDNAINSLESNKESVVTFGPWKAALSVKDLLDCVKLDIESQGYSVSIQRHSVERSFLSTRSYDYFHKLIFTWW
;
A
#
# COMPACT_ATOMS: atom_id res chain seq x y z
N VAL A 1 -5.20 -15.23 2.92
CA VAL A 1 -6.42 -15.16 2.08
C VAL A 1 -7.69 -15.05 2.92
N CYS A 2 -7.94 -15.88 3.94
CA CYS A 2 -9.18 -15.79 4.74
C CYS A 2 -9.40 -14.49 5.54
N VAL A 3 -8.34 -13.84 6.06
CA VAL A 3 -8.53 -12.64 6.91
C VAL A 3 -8.97 -11.41 6.11
N CYS A 4 -8.38 -11.16 4.94
CA CYS A 4 -8.70 -10.00 4.10
C CYS A 4 -10.12 -10.04 3.53
N VAL A 5 -10.56 -11.21 3.06
CA VAL A 5 -11.92 -11.40 2.54
C VAL A 5 -12.95 -11.20 3.66
N CYS A 6 -12.66 -11.73 4.86
CA CYS A 6 -13.52 -11.55 6.03
C CYS A 6 -13.66 -10.08 6.42
N VAL A 7 -12.57 -9.31 6.47
CA VAL A 7 -12.61 -7.88 6.81
C VAL A 7 -13.37 -7.06 5.77
N CYS A 8 -13.11 -7.26 4.46
CA CYS A 8 -13.81 -6.53 3.41
C CYS A 8 -15.32 -6.80 3.42
N VAL A 9 -15.72 -8.07 3.63
CA VAL A 9 -17.13 -8.45 3.75
C VAL A 9 -17.75 -7.83 5.02
N CYS A 10 -17.05 -7.85 6.16
CA CYS A 10 -17.53 -7.20 7.39
C CYS A 10 -17.80 -5.70 7.20
N VAL A 11 -16.92 -4.97 6.49
CA VAL A 11 -17.11 -3.55 6.19
C VAL A 11 -18.33 -3.32 5.28
N GLN A 12 -18.50 -4.15 4.25
CA GLN A 12 -19.65 -4.07 3.35
C GLN A 12 -20.97 -4.32 4.09
N VAL A 13 -21.03 -5.39 4.90
CA VAL A 13 -22.21 -5.75 5.69
C VAL A 13 -22.50 -4.68 6.75
N HIS A 14 -21.48 -4.10 7.38
CA HIS A 14 -21.67 -2.96 8.30
C HIS A 14 -22.26 -1.75 7.58
N ARG A 15 -21.75 -1.39 6.41
CA ARG A 15 -22.27 -0.28 5.61
C ARG A 15 -23.73 -0.48 5.22
N GLU A 16 -24.10 -1.69 4.80
CA GLU A 16 -25.49 -2.04 4.50
C GLU A 16 -26.37 -2.01 5.76
N ALA A 17 -25.90 -2.55 6.87
CA ALA A 17 -26.63 -2.55 8.14
C ALA A 17 -26.90 -1.12 8.63
N VAL A 18 -25.94 -0.20 8.47
CA VAL A 18 -26.11 1.24 8.74
C VAL A 18 -27.13 1.84 7.78
N TYR A 19 -27.02 1.57 6.47
CA TYR A 19 -27.91 2.09 5.45
C TYR A 19 -29.37 1.68 5.68
N TYR A 20 -29.62 0.41 6.00
CA TYR A 20 -30.96 -0.11 6.32
C TYR A 20 -31.37 0.12 7.78
N ASN A 21 -30.55 0.79 8.59
CA ASN A 21 -30.78 1.08 10.01
C ASN A 21 -31.09 -0.19 10.85
N ILE A 22 -30.38 -1.29 10.57
CA ILE A 22 -30.46 -2.56 11.31
C ILE A 22 -29.60 -2.46 12.58
N ARG A 23 -30.05 -1.67 13.55
CA ARG A 23 -29.28 -1.30 14.75
C ARG A 23 -28.65 -2.48 15.53
N PRO A 24 -29.34 -3.62 15.76
CA PRO A 24 -28.73 -4.74 16.47
C PRO A 24 -27.52 -5.34 15.73
N LEU A 25 -27.60 -5.39 14.40
CA LEU A 25 -26.53 -5.90 13.55
C LEU A 25 -25.34 -4.94 13.52
N VAL A 26 -25.59 -3.63 13.43
CA VAL A 26 -24.54 -2.61 13.50
C VAL A 26 -23.73 -2.76 14.79
N LYS A 27 -24.41 -2.85 15.95
CA LYS A 27 -23.74 -2.98 17.24
C LYS A 27 -22.90 -4.26 17.32
N LEU A 28 -23.42 -5.39 16.87
CA LEU A 28 -22.70 -6.67 16.90
C LEU A 28 -21.47 -6.64 15.97
N LEU A 29 -21.56 -5.98 14.82
CA LEU A 29 -20.45 -5.83 13.89
C LEU A 29 -19.36 -4.91 14.46
N GLU A 30 -19.74 -3.79 15.07
CA GLU A 30 -18.79 -2.83 15.69
C GLU A 30 -18.03 -3.44 16.87
N GLU A 31 -18.65 -4.37 17.60
CA GLU A 31 -18.01 -5.13 18.67
C GLU A 31 -17.14 -6.30 18.15
N SER A 32 -17.20 -6.62 16.86
CA SER A 32 -16.44 -7.73 16.29
C SER A 32 -14.94 -7.38 16.11
N PRO A 33 -14.01 -8.27 16.50
CA PRO A 33 -12.58 -8.02 16.36
C PRO A 33 -12.12 -7.65 14.94
N PRO A 34 -12.63 -8.27 13.85
CA PRO A 34 -12.23 -7.91 12.48
C PRO A 34 -12.58 -6.47 12.12
N LEU A 35 -13.79 -6.01 12.47
CA LEU A 35 -14.22 -4.66 12.15
C LEU A 35 -13.53 -3.62 13.03
N PHE A 36 -13.33 -3.92 14.32
CA PHE A 36 -12.55 -3.06 15.20
C PHE A 36 -11.10 -2.89 14.72
N GLY A 37 -10.44 -4.00 14.36
CA GLY A 37 -9.07 -3.98 13.86
C GLY A 37 -8.92 -3.15 12.59
N GLU A 38 -9.91 -3.22 11.70
CA GLU A 38 -9.95 -2.43 10.48
C GLU A 38 -10.22 -0.95 10.75
N LEU A 39 -11.35 -0.62 11.39
CA LEU A 39 -11.82 0.75 11.57
C LEU A 39 -10.99 1.57 12.56
N VAL A 40 -10.40 0.92 13.57
CA VAL A 40 -9.60 1.60 14.60
C VAL A 40 -8.12 1.34 14.37
N GLY A 41 -7.70 0.06 14.36
CA GLY A 41 -6.28 -0.29 14.31
C GLY A 41 -5.59 0.17 13.02
N ARG A 42 -6.07 -0.33 11.88
CA ARG A 42 -5.49 -0.04 10.57
C ARG A 42 -5.64 1.43 10.20
N GLN A 43 -6.83 2.02 10.40
CA GLN A 43 -7.03 3.44 10.11
C GLN A 43 -6.17 4.36 10.99
N GLN A 44 -5.99 4.05 12.28
CA GLN A 44 -5.10 4.82 13.14
C GLN A 44 -3.64 4.74 12.68
N PHE A 45 -3.20 3.59 12.15
CA PHE A 45 -1.90 3.48 11.52
C PHE A 45 -1.80 4.33 10.25
N LEU A 46 -2.74 4.17 9.32
CA LEU A 46 -2.73 4.87 8.04
C LEU A 46 -2.81 6.38 8.18
N SER A 47 -3.52 6.90 9.18
CA SER A 47 -3.56 8.34 9.48
C SER A 47 -2.20 8.94 9.87
N ARG A 48 -1.21 8.10 10.22
CA ARG A 48 0.17 8.54 10.50
C ARG A 48 1.07 8.47 9.28
N VAL A 49 0.62 7.87 8.18
CA VAL A 49 1.37 7.77 6.93
C VAL A 49 1.00 8.96 6.05
N PRO A 50 1.95 9.88 5.75
CA PRO A 50 1.65 11.07 4.96
C PRO A 50 1.13 10.72 3.57
N HIS A 51 0.10 11.45 3.12
CA HIS A 51 -0.48 11.36 1.77
C HIS A 51 -0.89 9.96 1.33
N TYR A 52 -1.22 9.07 2.28
CA TYR A 52 -1.45 7.66 1.98
C TYR A 52 -2.53 7.46 0.91
N ARG A 53 -3.68 8.15 1.06
CA ARG A 53 -4.81 8.00 0.14
C ARG A 53 -4.49 8.57 -1.23
N GLU A 54 -3.88 9.74 -1.27
CA GLU A 54 -3.45 10.40 -2.50
C GLU A 54 -2.44 9.53 -3.26
N ASN A 55 -1.51 8.90 -2.54
CA ASN A 55 -0.54 7.97 -3.12
C ASN A 55 -1.22 6.74 -3.73
N ILE A 56 -2.23 6.14 -3.08
CA ILE A 56 -3.01 5.04 -3.66
C ILE A 56 -3.71 5.48 -4.96
N GLU A 57 -4.32 6.68 -4.96
CA GLU A 57 -4.97 7.20 -6.16
C GLU A 57 -3.98 7.45 -7.30
N VAL A 58 -2.79 7.99 -7.00
CA VAL A 58 -1.70 8.20 -7.97
C VAL A 58 -1.23 6.86 -8.54
N LEU A 59 -1.00 5.85 -7.70
CA LEU A 59 -0.60 4.52 -8.14
C LEU A 59 -1.60 3.93 -9.14
N ILE A 60 -2.89 4.02 -8.84
CA ILE A 60 -3.95 3.50 -9.72
C ILE A 60 -4.00 4.28 -11.04
N ARG A 61 -3.81 5.60 -11.01
CA ARG A 61 -3.77 6.43 -12.23
C ARG A 61 -2.59 6.07 -13.13
N ILE A 62 -1.39 5.92 -12.56
CA ILE A 62 -0.19 5.49 -13.28
C ILE A 62 -0.42 4.09 -13.86
N ALA A 63 -0.94 3.15 -13.05
CA ALA A 63 -1.15 1.78 -13.47
C ALA A 63 -2.09 1.72 -14.69
N ARG A 64 -3.22 2.45 -14.63
CA ARG A 64 -4.16 2.56 -15.75
C ARG A 64 -3.53 3.15 -17.01
N ALA A 65 -2.67 4.15 -16.86
CA ALA A 65 -1.97 4.76 -17.99
C ALA A 65 -1.01 3.77 -18.67
N GLU A 66 -0.28 2.97 -17.87
CA GLU A 66 0.62 1.93 -18.38
C GLU A 66 -0.12 0.73 -18.98
N ALA A 67 -1.30 0.37 -18.44
CA ALA A 67 -2.11 -0.76 -18.88
C ALA A 67 -2.49 -0.71 -20.37
N ILE A 68 -2.58 0.49 -20.93
CA ILE A 68 -2.89 0.73 -22.34
C ILE A 68 -1.76 0.20 -23.23
N ALA A 69 -0.51 0.22 -22.74
CA ALA A 69 0.67 -0.21 -23.46
C ALA A 69 1.02 -1.69 -23.23
N ALA A 70 0.63 -2.27 -22.09
CA ALA A 70 1.00 -3.63 -21.71
C ALA A 70 -0.05 -4.32 -20.81
N ARG A 71 -0.12 -5.65 -20.88
CA ARG A 71 -1.04 -6.47 -20.04
C ARG A 71 -0.75 -6.38 -18.54
N GLN A 72 0.43 -5.89 -18.20
CA GLN A 72 0.91 -5.70 -16.85
C GLN A 72 1.50 -4.30 -16.73
N SER A 73 1.23 -3.65 -15.61
CA SER A 73 1.82 -2.36 -15.26
C SER A 73 2.76 -2.57 -14.08
N THR A 74 3.95 -1.98 -14.13
CA THR A 74 4.96 -2.15 -13.08
C THR A 74 5.37 -0.79 -12.56
N ILE A 75 4.95 -0.48 -11.34
CA ILE A 75 5.24 0.79 -10.70
C ILE A 75 6.24 0.54 -9.57
N MET A 76 7.24 1.41 -9.48
CA MET A 76 8.16 1.40 -8.35
C MET A 76 7.63 2.29 -7.25
N ILE A 77 7.63 1.78 -6.02
CA ILE A 77 7.35 2.57 -4.83
C ILE A 77 8.55 2.58 -3.90
N CYS A 78 8.72 3.70 -3.21
CA CYS A 78 9.67 3.83 -2.13
C CYS A 78 8.95 3.86 -0.79
N VAL A 79 9.48 3.14 0.19
CA VAL A 79 8.94 3.09 1.54
C VAL A 79 10.03 3.51 2.51
N LEU A 80 9.87 4.70 3.09
CA LEU A 80 10.82 5.31 4.02
C LEU A 80 10.25 5.24 5.43
N ARG A 81 10.94 4.57 6.34
CA ARG A 81 10.44 4.46 7.71
C ARG A 81 10.85 5.67 8.53
N THR A 82 12.12 6.05 8.49
CA THR A 82 12.65 7.09 9.37
C THR A 82 13.22 8.29 8.60
N GLU A 83 13.40 9.40 9.31
CA GLU A 83 14.00 10.62 8.73
C GLU A 83 15.46 10.38 8.31
N GLU A 84 16.17 9.46 8.97
CA GLU A 84 17.53 9.09 8.59
C GLU A 84 17.57 8.38 7.22
N ASP A 85 16.48 7.73 6.81
CA ASP A 85 16.36 7.10 5.50
C ASP A 85 16.19 8.14 4.37
N LEU A 86 15.76 9.37 4.65
CA LEU A 86 15.60 10.43 3.64
C LEU A 86 16.93 10.84 3.00
N GLY A 87 18.01 10.97 3.79
CA GLY A 87 19.32 11.32 3.25
C GLY A 87 19.92 10.22 2.36
N LEU A 88 19.51 8.97 2.55
CA LEU A 88 19.87 7.85 1.68
C LEU A 88 18.98 7.79 0.44
N TYR A 89 17.72 8.18 0.57
CA TYR A 89 16.75 8.30 -0.52
C TYR A 89 17.19 9.31 -1.58
N ASP A 90 17.62 10.52 -1.18
CA ASP A 90 18.05 11.54 -2.16
C ASP A 90 19.17 11.03 -3.07
N ASN A 91 20.12 10.28 -2.50
CA ASN A 91 21.20 9.67 -3.27
C ASN A 91 20.71 8.55 -4.21
N ALA A 92 19.70 7.78 -3.79
CA ALA A 92 19.15 6.69 -4.59
C ALA A 92 18.21 7.20 -5.69
N ILE A 93 17.39 8.20 -5.41
CA ILE A 93 16.48 8.83 -6.39
C ILE A 93 17.24 9.52 -7.49
N ASN A 94 18.33 10.24 -7.18
CA ASN A 94 19.18 10.83 -8.22
C ASN A 94 19.70 9.78 -9.22
N SER A 95 19.92 8.55 -8.78
CA SER A 95 20.30 7.41 -9.65
C SER A 95 19.11 6.90 -10.49
N LEU A 96 17.91 6.87 -9.92
CA LEU A 96 16.66 6.43 -10.56
C LEU A 96 16.06 7.46 -11.53
N GLU A 97 16.17 8.76 -11.26
CA GLU A 97 15.73 9.84 -12.16
C GLU A 97 16.50 9.82 -13.48
N SER A 98 17.77 9.41 -13.45
CA SER A 98 18.55 9.12 -14.65
C SER A 98 17.89 8.04 -15.54
N ASN A 99 17.13 7.13 -14.94
CA ASN A 99 16.39 6.05 -15.61
C ASN A 99 14.92 6.40 -15.94
N LYS A 100 14.43 7.62 -15.63
CA LYS A 100 13.05 8.10 -15.90
C LYS A 100 11.91 7.26 -15.28
N GLU A 101 12.17 6.53 -14.19
CA GLU A 101 11.12 5.74 -13.51
C GLU A 101 10.32 6.63 -12.55
N SER A 102 8.99 6.65 -12.67
CA SER A 102 8.12 7.38 -11.75
C SER A 102 8.01 6.61 -10.43
N VAL A 103 8.52 7.19 -9.34
CA VAL A 103 8.51 6.58 -8.00
C VAL A 103 7.46 7.25 -7.12
N VAL A 104 6.57 6.46 -6.52
CA VAL A 104 5.64 6.95 -5.49
C VAL A 104 6.21 6.63 -4.11
N THR A 105 6.31 7.64 -3.25
CA THR A 105 6.98 7.51 -1.95
C THR A 105 5.98 7.53 -0.80
N PHE A 106 6.10 6.54 0.09
CA PHE A 106 5.38 6.47 1.36
C PHE A 106 6.34 6.72 2.52
N GLY A 107 5.98 7.67 3.38
CA GLY A 107 6.77 8.05 4.55
C GLY A 107 7.52 9.38 4.39
N PRO A 108 8.39 9.72 5.36
CA PRO A 108 8.67 8.98 6.59
C PRO A 108 7.47 8.93 7.54
N TRP A 109 7.38 7.90 8.38
CA TRP A 109 6.33 7.80 9.40
C TRP A 109 6.85 7.24 10.72
N LYS A 110 6.40 7.82 11.84
CA LYS A 110 6.76 7.35 13.19
C LYS A 110 5.67 6.40 13.71
N ALA A 111 5.75 5.12 13.33
CA ALA A 111 4.89 4.07 13.89
C ALA A 111 5.65 2.79 14.25
N ALA A 112 5.06 2.04 15.18
CA ALA A 112 5.56 0.74 15.61
C ALA A 112 5.50 -0.33 14.50
N LEU A 113 4.52 -0.20 13.59
CA LEU A 113 4.29 -1.15 12.51
C LEU A 113 5.42 -1.15 11.47
N SER A 114 5.60 -2.31 10.86
CA SER A 114 6.67 -2.61 9.91
C SER A 114 6.36 -2.14 8.49
N VAL A 115 7.40 -2.10 7.64
CA VAL A 115 7.26 -1.87 6.19
C VAL A 115 6.32 -2.91 5.57
N LYS A 116 6.37 -4.16 6.03
CA LYS A 116 5.48 -5.22 5.55
C LYS A 116 4.01 -4.91 5.84
N ASP A 117 3.71 -4.39 7.04
CA ASP A 117 2.34 -4.03 7.41
C ASP A 117 1.79 -2.91 6.51
N LEU A 118 2.64 -1.94 6.14
CA LEU A 118 2.27 -0.90 5.16
C LEU A 118 2.01 -1.49 3.78
N LEU A 119 2.89 -2.36 3.28
CA LEU A 119 2.72 -3.00 1.97
C LEU A 119 1.47 -3.86 1.92
N ASP A 120 1.16 -4.58 3.01
CA ASP A 120 -0.07 -5.36 3.15
C ASP A 120 -1.30 -4.43 3.10
N CYS A 121 -1.26 -3.24 3.74
CA CYS A 121 -2.32 -2.23 3.63
C CYS A 121 -2.47 -1.69 2.21
N VAL A 122 -1.37 -1.30 1.55
CA VAL A 122 -1.38 -0.79 0.16
C VAL A 122 -2.00 -1.82 -0.78
N LYS A 123 -1.61 -3.08 -0.65
CA LYS A 123 -2.19 -4.18 -1.43
C LYS A 123 -3.69 -4.30 -1.19
N LEU A 124 -4.11 -4.30 0.08
CA LEU A 124 -5.52 -4.41 0.46
C LEU A 124 -6.37 -3.29 -0.14
N ASP A 125 -5.90 -2.03 -0.06
CA ASP A 125 -6.66 -0.89 -0.53
C ASP A 125 -6.71 -0.81 -2.06
N ILE A 126 -5.69 -1.29 -2.77
CA ILE A 126 -5.73 -1.46 -4.23
C ILE A 126 -6.70 -2.60 -4.62
N GLU A 127 -6.64 -3.74 -3.94
CA GLU A 127 -7.53 -4.89 -4.22
C GLU A 127 -9.00 -4.57 -3.92
N SER A 128 -9.27 -3.78 -2.88
CA SER A 128 -10.63 -3.32 -2.56
C SER A 128 -11.28 -2.46 -3.66
N GLN A 129 -10.46 -1.87 -4.54
CA GLN A 129 -10.92 -1.11 -5.71
C GLN A 129 -11.08 -1.99 -6.97
N GLY A 130 -10.85 -3.30 -6.85
CA GLY A 130 -11.07 -4.28 -7.92
C GLY A 130 -9.85 -4.57 -8.79
N TYR A 131 -8.65 -4.16 -8.40
CA TYR A 131 -7.42 -4.48 -9.14
C TYR A 131 -6.71 -5.70 -8.57
N SER A 132 -6.05 -6.47 -9.44
CA SER A 132 -5.11 -7.51 -9.02
C SER A 132 -3.70 -6.95 -8.96
N VAL A 133 -3.06 -6.99 -7.79
CA VAL A 133 -1.70 -6.48 -7.60
C VAL A 133 -0.82 -7.47 -6.82
N SER A 134 0.43 -7.59 -7.26
CA SER A 134 1.48 -8.28 -6.52
C SER A 134 2.61 -7.31 -6.17
N ILE A 135 3.19 -7.51 -4.99
CA ILE A 135 4.28 -6.67 -4.48
C ILE A 135 5.54 -7.53 -4.42
N GLN A 136 6.60 -7.08 -5.07
CA GLN A 136 7.91 -7.72 -5.06
C GLN A 136 8.96 -6.72 -4.53
N ARG A 137 9.95 -7.22 -3.78
CA ARG A 137 11.08 -6.38 -3.38
C ARG A 137 11.93 -6.08 -4.61
N HIS A 138 12.32 -4.83 -4.80
CA HIS A 138 13.25 -4.49 -5.86
C HIS A 138 14.67 -4.80 -5.38
N SER A 139 15.21 -5.96 -5.76
CA SER A 139 16.64 -6.24 -5.60
C SER A 139 17.38 -5.67 -6.80
N VAL A 140 18.23 -4.66 -6.59
CA VAL A 140 19.22 -4.26 -7.59
C VAL A 140 20.26 -5.39 -7.66
N GLU A 141 20.32 -6.08 -8.80
CA GLU A 141 21.37 -7.07 -9.05
C GLU A 141 22.74 -6.36 -9.09
N ARG A 142 23.68 -6.97 -8.37
CA ARG A 142 24.97 -6.41 -7.96
C ARG A 142 25.83 -5.91 -9.13
N SER A 143 26.29 -4.67 -9.04
CA SER A 143 27.69 -4.33 -9.35
C SER A 143 28.48 -4.26 -8.04
N PHE A 144 29.62 -4.94 -8.06
CA PHE A 144 30.49 -5.20 -6.93
C PHE A 144 30.89 -3.89 -6.21
N LEU A 145 30.83 -3.90 -4.87
CA LEU A 145 31.41 -2.93 -3.89
C LEU A 145 30.47 -2.00 -3.08
N SER A 146 29.14 -2.04 -3.19
CA SER A 146 28.26 -1.30 -2.25
C SER A 146 27.47 -2.24 -1.32
N THR A 147 27.96 -2.41 -0.09
CA THR A 147 27.40 -3.25 0.99
C THR A 147 26.13 -2.68 1.67
N ARG A 148 25.26 -1.99 0.93
CA ARG A 148 23.94 -1.59 1.45
C ARG A 148 22.85 -2.00 0.46
N SER A 149 22.10 -3.03 0.80
CA SER A 149 20.88 -3.36 0.07
C SER A 149 19.89 -2.21 0.26
N TYR A 150 19.53 -1.54 -0.83
CA TYR A 150 18.47 -0.53 -0.83
C TYR A 150 17.11 -1.22 -0.67
N ASP A 151 16.77 -1.56 0.56
CA ASP A 151 15.55 -2.31 0.89
C ASP A 151 14.28 -1.46 0.92
N TYR A 152 14.39 -0.22 0.46
CA TYR A 152 13.33 0.79 0.45
C TYR A 152 12.45 0.70 -0.80
N PHE A 153 12.92 0.04 -1.87
CA PHE A 153 12.22 -0.01 -3.15
C PHE A 153 11.44 -1.31 -3.33
N HIS A 154 10.18 -1.17 -3.75
CA HIS A 154 9.27 -2.26 -4.03
C HIS A 154 8.61 -2.06 -5.40
N LYS A 155 8.42 -3.16 -6.13
CA LYS A 155 7.69 -3.20 -7.40
C LYS A 155 6.25 -3.62 -7.14
N LEU A 156 5.31 -2.78 -7.56
CA LEU A 156 3.89 -3.10 -7.64
C LEU A 156 3.58 -3.52 -9.07
N ILE A 157 3.14 -4.76 -9.23
CA ILE A 157 2.82 -5.35 -10.53
C ILE A 157 1.32 -5.55 -10.61
N PHE A 158 0.66 -4.73 -11.41
CA PHE A 158 -0.77 -4.83 -11.71
C PHE A 158 -1.01 -5.82 -12.84
N THR A 159 -2.03 -6.65 -12.71
CA THR A 159 -2.49 -7.58 -13.77
C THR A 159 -3.92 -7.22 -14.17
N TRP A 160 -4.15 -7.00 -15.47
CA TRP A 160 -5.38 -6.40 -15.98
C TRP A 160 -6.40 -7.40 -16.56
N TRP A 161 -5.97 -8.59 -16.97
CA TRP A 161 -6.82 -9.72 -17.42
C TRP A 161 -6.05 -11.03 -17.45
#